data_AF-J9FE65-F1
#
_entry.id   AF-J9FE65-F1
#
_cell.length_a   1.000
_cell.length_b   1.000
_cell.length_c   1.000
_cell.angle_alpha   90.00
_cell.angle_beta   90.00
_cell.angle_gamma   90.00
#
_symmetry.space_group_name_H-M   'P 1'
#
loop_
_entity.id
_entity.type
_entity.pdbx_description
1 polymer ?
#
loop_
_entity_poly.entity_id
_entity_poly.type
_entity_poly.pdbx_seq_one_letter_code
_entity_poly.pdbx_strand_id
1 'polypeptide(L)'
;TLAYFADAITGAGLVADQTKLGEHFAELTANPVLALGFQWLFLLINGLIVAFGVTKGIERVSKILMPMLFVMMLVIIVRGLMLPGAMGGVEFLFKFDLDAFTWEAMLQAMGFTFFSLCVGCGCMLTYGSYLPQETNLINGCSWIAFLGVVSSLLGGLMIMPSVFAFGLDPSAGPGLTFIT
;
A
#
# COMPACT_ATOMS: atom_id res chain seq x y z
N THR A 1 -10.10 -2.95 3.80
CA THR A 1 -9.27 -3.97 3.11
C THR A 1 -9.77 -5.39 3.28
N LEU A 2 -10.00 -5.92 4.50
CA LEU A 2 -10.54 -7.30 4.64
C LEU A 2 -11.94 -7.47 4.02
N ALA A 3 -12.80 -6.45 4.13
CA ALA A 3 -14.09 -6.41 3.44
C ALA A 3 -13.92 -6.60 1.92
N TYR A 4 -13.10 -5.75 1.29
CA TYR A 4 -12.77 -5.83 -0.14
C TYR A 4 -12.11 -7.16 -0.54
N PHE A 5 -11.32 -7.77 0.34
CA PHE A 5 -10.77 -9.11 0.08
C PHE A 5 -11.88 -10.17 0.05
N ALA A 6 -12.85 -10.09 0.97
CA ALA A 6 -14.02 -10.95 0.93
C ALA A 6 -14.86 -10.69 -0.33
N ASP A 7 -15.07 -9.42 -0.71
CA ASP A 7 -15.81 -9.03 -1.92
C ASP A 7 -15.13 -9.53 -3.20
N ALA A 8 -13.80 -9.56 -3.24
CA ALA A 8 -13.02 -10.12 -4.34
C ALA A 8 -13.22 -11.65 -4.46
N ILE A 9 -13.31 -12.36 -3.33
CA ILE A 9 -13.55 -13.81 -3.31
C ILE A 9 -14.99 -14.15 -3.69
N THR A 10 -15.96 -13.38 -3.20
CA THR A 10 -17.40 -13.60 -3.47
C THR A 10 -17.83 -13.09 -4.84
N GLY A 11 -16.96 -12.35 -5.54
CA GLY A 11 -17.25 -11.73 -6.83
C GLY A 11 -18.07 -10.44 -6.72
N ALA A 12 -18.43 -10.01 -5.51
CA ALA A 12 -19.15 -8.76 -5.25
C ALA A 12 -18.33 -7.51 -5.62
N GLY A 13 -16.99 -7.63 -5.69
CA GLY A 13 -16.10 -6.57 -6.13
C GLY A 13 -15.93 -6.42 -7.65
N LEU A 14 -16.54 -7.29 -8.47
CA LEU A 14 -16.44 -7.25 -9.94
C LEU A 14 -17.45 -6.26 -10.55
N VAL A 15 -17.45 -5.03 -10.04
CA VAL A 15 -18.35 -3.96 -10.48
C VAL A 15 -17.59 -3.03 -11.41
N ALA A 16 -18.04 -2.93 -12.67
CA ALA A 16 -17.42 -2.06 -13.67
C ALA A 16 -17.80 -0.57 -13.52
N ASP A 17 -18.75 -0.27 -12.65
CA ASP A 17 -19.31 1.07 -12.43
C ASP A 17 -18.65 1.74 -11.23
N GLN A 18 -17.92 2.83 -11.49
CA GLN A 18 -17.16 3.57 -10.47
C GLN A 18 -18.05 4.26 -9.45
N THR A 19 -19.25 4.70 -9.84
CA THR A 19 -20.18 5.33 -8.90
C THR A 19 -20.61 4.34 -7.82
N LYS A 20 -20.83 3.08 -8.22
CA LYS A 20 -21.17 2.00 -7.28
C LYS A 20 -20.00 1.60 -6.39
N LEU A 21 -18.75 1.67 -6.89
CA LEU A 21 -17.56 1.44 -6.05
C LEU A 21 -17.42 2.54 -4.98
N GLY A 22 -17.67 3.80 -5.36
CA GLY A 22 -17.69 4.93 -4.43
C GLY A 22 -18.80 4.83 -3.38
N GLU A 23 -20.01 4.45 -3.80
CA GLU A 23 -21.14 4.21 -2.90
C GLU A 23 -20.86 3.05 -1.93
N HIS A 24 -20.30 1.94 -2.42
CA HIS A 24 -19.92 0.80 -1.58
C HIS A 24 -18.85 1.17 -0.55
N PHE A 25 -17.85 1.95 -0.95
CA PHE A 25 -16.84 2.49 -0.02
C PHE A 25 -17.48 3.40 1.03
N ALA A 26 -18.38 4.30 0.62
CA ALA A 26 -19.09 5.20 1.52
C ALA A 26 -19.97 4.43 2.52
N GLU A 27 -20.69 3.39 2.06
CA GLU A 27 -21.54 2.56 2.92
C GLU A 27 -20.71 1.77 3.94
N LEU A 28 -19.62 1.14 3.50
CA LEU A 28 -18.71 0.40 4.38
C LEU A 28 -18.07 1.29 5.44
N THR A 29 -17.67 2.51 5.08
CA THR A 29 -17.04 3.45 6.02
C THR A 29 -18.06 4.13 6.94
N ALA A 30 -19.30 4.32 6.49
CA ALA A 30 -20.39 4.87 7.29
C ALA A 30 -20.99 3.86 8.27
N ASN A 31 -20.83 2.55 8.04
CA ASN A 31 -21.38 1.52 8.92
C ASN A 31 -20.40 1.15 10.06
N PRO A 32 -20.61 1.65 11.30
CA PRO A 32 -19.66 1.43 12.39
C PRO A 32 -19.57 -0.05 12.81
N VAL A 33 -20.65 -0.83 12.67
CA VAL A 33 -20.65 -2.25 13.08
C VAL A 33 -19.78 -3.06 12.13
N LEU A 34 -19.93 -2.87 10.82
CA LEU A 34 -19.11 -3.56 9.83
C LEU A 34 -17.65 -3.09 9.89
N ALA A 35 -17.41 -1.79 9.95
CA ALA A 35 -16.06 -1.22 10.02
C ALA A 35 -15.29 -1.74 11.24
N LEU A 36 -15.92 -1.70 12.43
CA LEU A 36 -15.31 -2.23 13.66
C LEU A 36 -15.19 -3.75 13.62
N GLY A 37 -16.17 -4.47 13.05
CA GLY A 37 -16.12 -5.92 12.91
C GLY A 37 -14.92 -6.39 12.09
N PHE A 38 -14.69 -5.79 10.92
CA PHE A 38 -13.52 -6.09 10.10
C PHE A 38 -12.20 -5.64 10.76
N GLN A 39 -12.21 -4.53 11.49
CA GLN A 39 -11.04 -4.08 12.25
C GLN A 39 -10.66 -5.10 13.35
N TRP A 40 -11.63 -5.58 14.12
CA TRP A 40 -11.39 -6.60 15.14
C TRP A 40 -10.90 -7.91 14.54
N LEU A 41 -11.49 -8.34 13.42
CA LEU A 41 -11.02 -9.52 12.69
C LEU A 41 -9.56 -9.37 12.24
N PHE A 42 -9.19 -8.21 11.71
CA PHE A 42 -7.81 -7.91 11.32
C PHE A 42 -6.85 -7.97 12.50
N LEU A 43 -7.21 -7.36 13.63
CA LEU A 43 -6.40 -7.38 14.86
C LEU A 43 -6.26 -8.79 15.43
N LEU A 44 -7.31 -9.61 15.38
CA LEU A 44 -7.27 -11.00 15.82
C LEU A 44 -6.30 -11.83 14.96
N ILE A 45 -6.38 -11.71 13.63
CA ILE A 45 -5.47 -12.41 12.71
C ILE A 45 -4.02 -12.00 12.98
N ASN A 46 -3.77 -10.69 13.13
CA ASN A 46 -2.43 -10.18 13.43
C ASN A 46 -1.92 -10.71 14.79
N GLY A 47 -2.76 -10.64 15.83
CA GLY A 47 -2.45 -11.16 17.15
C GLY A 47 -2.11 -12.66 17.14
N LEU A 48 -2.84 -13.47 16.36
CA LEU A 48 -2.54 -14.89 16.18
C LEU A 48 -1.18 -15.11 15.50
N ILE A 49 -0.86 -14.36 14.45
CA ILE A 49 0.44 -14.47 13.76
C ILE A 49 1.59 -14.09 14.71
N VAL A 50 1.42 -13.01 15.48
CA VAL A 50 2.41 -12.57 16.48
C VAL A 50 2.58 -13.62 17.58
N ALA A 51 1.50 -14.29 18.01
CA ALA A 51 1.57 -15.36 19.01
C ALA A 51 2.40 -16.57 18.56
N PHE A 52 2.51 -16.83 17.24
CA PHE A 52 3.40 -17.87 16.70
C PHE A 52 4.89 -17.45 16.63
N GLY A 53 5.21 -16.21 16.99
CA GLY A 53 6.57 -15.66 17.02
C GLY A 53 7.11 -15.23 15.66
N VAL A 54 8.23 -14.50 15.68
CA VAL A 54 8.80 -13.82 14.51
C VAL A 54 9.28 -14.79 13.43
N THR A 55 10.09 -15.78 13.80
CA THR A 55 10.73 -16.73 12.86
C THR A 55 9.77 -17.79 12.32
N LYS A 56 8.84 -18.28 13.14
CA LYS A 56 7.90 -19.35 12.74
C LYS A 56 6.60 -18.82 12.12
N GLY A 57 6.18 -17.60 12.47
CA GLY A 57 5.00 -16.94 11.93
C GLY A 57 5.35 -15.91 10.84
N ILE A 58 5.83 -14.74 11.26
CA ILE A 58 5.98 -13.54 10.43
C ILE A 58 6.90 -13.77 9.22
N GLU A 59 8.07 -14.39 9.45
CA GLU A 59 9.07 -14.57 8.40
C GLU A 59 8.58 -15.51 7.29
N ARG A 60 7.90 -16.60 7.66
CA ARG A 60 7.41 -17.61 6.71
C ARG A 60 6.31 -17.06 5.82
N VAL A 61 5.37 -16.33 6.40
CA VAL A 61 4.26 -15.70 5.68
C VAL A 61 4.79 -14.62 4.74
N SER A 62 5.69 -13.76 5.24
CA SER A 62 6.28 -12.68 4.44
C SER A 62 7.10 -13.18 3.24
N LYS A 63 7.83 -14.29 3.38
CA LYS A 63 8.61 -14.90 2.29
C LYS A 63 7.76 -15.31 1.08
N ILE A 64 6.48 -15.62 1.29
CA ILE A 64 5.56 -16.00 0.21
C ILE A 64 4.73 -14.79 -0.25
N LEU A 65 4.17 -14.03 0.70
CA LEU A 65 3.28 -12.92 0.38
C LEU A 65 4.01 -11.75 -0.28
N MET A 66 5.26 -11.48 0.09
CA MET A 66 5.98 -10.33 -0.47
C MET A 66 6.29 -10.52 -1.97
N PRO A 67 6.89 -11.64 -2.43
CA PRO A 67 7.04 -11.88 -3.87
C PRO A 67 5.70 -11.88 -4.62
N MET A 68 4.66 -12.49 -4.04
CA MET A 68 3.32 -12.52 -4.65
C MET A 68 2.76 -11.10 -4.83
N LEU A 69 2.91 -10.23 -3.83
CA LEU A 69 2.49 -8.84 -3.89
C LEU A 69 3.18 -8.11 -5.05
N PHE A 70 4.51 -8.22 -5.18
CA PHE A 70 5.24 -7.57 -6.27
C PHE A 70 4.78 -8.07 -7.65
N VAL A 71 4.56 -9.37 -7.80
CA VAL A 71 4.03 -9.92 -9.06
C VAL A 71 2.65 -9.36 -9.37
N MET A 72 1.74 -9.31 -8.40
CA MET A 72 0.40 -8.74 -8.58
C MET A 72 0.47 -7.25 -8.93
N MET A 73 1.32 -6.47 -8.26
CA MET A 73 1.54 -5.06 -8.57
C MET A 73 1.96 -4.89 -10.04
N LEU A 74 2.93 -5.66 -10.51
CA LEU A 74 3.39 -5.59 -11.91
C LEU A 74 2.27 -5.91 -12.91
N VAL A 75 1.46 -6.94 -12.63
CA VAL A 75 0.32 -7.29 -13.49
C VAL A 75 -0.69 -6.15 -13.56
N ILE A 76 -1.03 -5.54 -12.41
CA ILE A 76 -1.97 -4.41 -12.35
C ILE A 76 -1.40 -3.18 -13.05
N ILE A 77 -0.12 -2.85 -12.84
CA ILE A 77 0.56 -1.74 -13.52
C ILE A 77 0.48 -1.91 -15.04
N VAL A 78 0.86 -3.09 -15.55
CA VAL A 78 0.80 -3.37 -17.00
C VAL A 78 -0.62 -3.19 -17.53
N ARG A 79 -1.63 -3.70 -16.82
CA ARG A 79 -3.03 -3.54 -17.22
C ARG A 79 -3.50 -2.09 -17.15
N GLY A 80 -3.09 -1.33 -16.14
CA GLY A 80 -3.43 0.08 -15.94
C GLY A 80 -2.83 0.97 -17.03
N LEU A 81 -1.57 0.72 -17.41
CA LEU A 81 -0.89 1.44 -18.50
C LEU A 81 -1.51 1.18 -19.88
N MET A 82 -2.22 0.07 -20.06
CA MET A 82 -2.97 -0.23 -21.30
C MET A 82 -4.30 0.51 -21.40
N LEU A 83 -4.74 1.22 -20.36
CA LEU A 83 -5.98 1.98 -20.42
C LEU A 83 -5.81 3.26 -21.26
N PRO A 84 -6.84 3.70 -21.99
CA PRO A 84 -6.81 4.98 -22.69
C PRO A 84 -6.68 6.12 -21.67
N GLY A 85 -5.76 7.06 -21.90
CA GLY A 85 -5.52 8.19 -20.99
C GLY A 85 -4.56 7.91 -19.83
N ALA A 86 -4.09 6.66 -19.66
CA ALA A 86 -3.21 6.26 -18.57
C ALA A 86 -1.87 7.02 -18.50
N MET A 87 -1.37 7.46 -19.66
CA MET A 87 -0.12 8.24 -19.73
C MET A 87 -0.19 9.57 -18.99
N GLY A 88 -1.38 10.17 -18.83
CA GLY A 88 -1.54 11.37 -18.01
C GLY A 88 -1.17 11.14 -16.54
N GLY A 89 -1.45 9.94 -16.01
CA GLY A 89 -1.07 9.58 -14.64
C GLY A 89 0.41 9.30 -14.48
N VAL A 90 1.06 8.76 -15.51
CA VAL A 90 2.52 8.59 -15.53
C VAL A 90 3.21 9.95 -15.58
N GLU A 91 2.73 10.84 -16.44
CA GLU A 91 3.25 12.21 -16.53
C GLU A 91 3.05 12.94 -15.20
N PHE A 92 1.87 12.85 -14.59
CA PHE A 92 1.61 13.43 -13.27
C PHE A 92 2.60 12.95 -12.20
N LEU A 93 2.94 11.66 -12.19
CA LEU A 93 3.85 11.09 -11.18
C LEU A 93 5.31 11.52 -11.35
N PHE A 94 5.77 11.68 -12.60
CA PHE A 94 7.19 11.96 -12.90
C PHE A 94 7.47 13.38 -13.40
N LYS A 95 6.43 14.20 -13.57
CA LYS A 95 6.59 15.59 -13.95
C LYS A 95 7.34 16.33 -12.85
N PHE A 96 8.50 16.84 -13.21
CA PHE A 96 9.31 17.65 -12.33
C PHE A 96 8.77 19.07 -12.29
N ASP A 97 8.31 19.51 -11.11
CA ASP A 97 7.81 20.84 -10.87
C ASP A 97 8.59 21.49 -9.71
N LEU A 98 9.36 22.53 -10.03
CA LEU A 98 10.17 23.27 -9.06
C LEU A 98 9.31 24.12 -8.13
N ASP A 99 8.16 24.59 -8.60
CA ASP A 99 7.25 25.42 -7.81
C ASP A 99 6.54 24.57 -6.75
N ALA A 100 6.38 23.27 -7.01
CA ALA A 100 5.88 22.29 -6.05
C ALA A 100 6.89 21.94 -4.95
N PHE A 101 8.18 22.26 -5.13
CA PHE A 101 9.23 21.99 -4.15
C PHE A 101 9.23 23.04 -3.03
N THR A 102 8.27 22.93 -2.13
CA THR A 102 8.11 23.82 -0.98
C THR A 102 8.62 23.19 0.31
N TRP A 103 8.84 24.00 1.35
CA TRP A 103 9.20 23.51 2.68
C TRP A 103 8.14 22.57 3.26
N GLU A 104 6.86 22.88 3.01
CA GLU A 104 5.74 22.04 3.44
C GLU A 104 5.76 20.68 2.72
N ALA A 105 5.96 20.66 1.40
CA ALA A 105 6.09 19.42 0.63
C ALA A 105 7.26 18.55 1.15
N MET A 106 8.39 19.18 1.48
CA MET A 106 9.54 18.48 2.06
C MET A 106 9.21 17.86 3.42
N LEU A 107 8.54 18.60 4.31
CA LEU A 107 8.12 18.08 5.62
C LEU A 107 7.12 16.92 5.49
N GLN A 108 6.16 17.02 4.57
CA GLN A 108 5.20 15.93 4.30
C GLN A 108 5.92 14.69 3.75
N ALA A 109 6.86 14.85 2.82
CA ALA A 109 7.64 13.75 2.27
C ALA A 109 8.52 13.06 3.32
N MET A 110 9.15 13.84 4.22
CA MET A 110 9.92 13.30 5.34
C MET A 110 9.02 12.54 6.32
N GLY A 111 7.85 13.10 6.67
CA GLY A 111 6.88 12.44 7.54
C GLY A 111 6.39 11.11 6.96
N PHE A 112 6.07 11.09 5.67
CA PHE A 112 5.71 9.87 4.96
C PHE A 112 6.86 8.86 4.95
N THR A 113 8.10 9.31 4.75
CA THR A 113 9.28 8.41 4.74
C THR A 113 9.49 7.74 6.09
N PHE A 114 9.38 8.48 7.20
CA PHE A 114 9.51 7.92 8.55
C PHE A 114 8.36 6.97 8.87
N PHE A 115 7.13 7.31 8.48
CA PHE A 115 5.98 6.44 8.60
C PHE A 115 6.17 5.13 7.82
N SER A 116 6.55 5.24 6.53
CA SER A 116 6.73 4.09 5.65
C SER A 116 7.85 3.15 6.11
N LEU A 117 8.95 3.68 6.64
CA LEU A 117 10.07 2.87 7.14
C LEU A 117 9.91 2.44 8.60
N CYS A 118 8.80 2.81 9.26
CA CYS A 118 8.56 2.53 10.67
C CYS A 118 9.73 3.02 11.58
N VAL A 119 10.28 4.19 11.26
CA VAL A 119 11.35 4.80 12.05
C VAL A 119 10.75 5.52 13.25
N GLY A 120 11.29 5.27 14.45
CA GLY A 120 10.86 5.90 15.69
C GLY A 120 9.74 5.17 16.46
N CYS A 121 9.05 4.21 15.85
CA CYS A 121 8.03 3.39 16.53
C CYS A 121 8.56 2.09 17.16
N GLY A 122 9.88 1.85 17.10
CA GLY A 122 10.53 0.70 17.75
C GLY A 122 10.50 -0.62 16.98
N CYS A 123 9.72 -0.74 15.90
CA CYS A 123 9.61 -1.96 15.09
C CYS A 123 10.97 -2.45 14.56
N MET A 124 11.76 -1.55 13.97
CA MET A 124 13.09 -1.88 13.46
C MET A 124 14.08 -2.25 14.57
N LEU A 125 13.93 -1.66 15.77
CA LEU A 125 14.74 -2.02 16.93
C LEU A 125 14.40 -3.43 17.42
N THR A 126 13.11 -3.76 17.48
CA THR A 126 12.64 -5.11 17.83
C THR A 126 13.17 -6.13 16.84
N TYR A 127 13.05 -5.91 15.53
CA TYR A 127 13.63 -6.82 14.53
C TYR A 127 15.15 -6.90 14.63
N GLY A 128 15.82 -5.75 14.81
CA GLY A 128 17.25 -5.63 15.06
C GLY A 128 17.76 -6.53 16.19
N SER A 129 17.00 -6.64 17.28
CA SER A 129 17.36 -7.44 18.46
C SER A 129 17.42 -8.96 18.21
N TYR A 130 16.83 -9.43 17.12
CA TYR A 130 16.83 -10.85 16.72
C TYR A 130 17.93 -11.19 15.70
N LEU A 131 18.71 -10.22 15.20
CA LEU A 131 19.76 -10.51 14.22
C LEU A 131 21.02 -11.11 14.87
N PRO A 132 21.67 -12.08 14.20
CA PRO A 132 23.01 -12.54 14.59
C PRO A 132 24.03 -11.39 14.57
N GLN A 133 25.00 -11.43 15.50
CA GLN A 133 26.04 -10.39 15.63
C GLN A 133 26.88 -10.18 14.36
N GLU A 134 27.01 -11.21 13.52
CA GLU A 134 27.80 -11.17 12.28
C GLU A 134 27.04 -10.55 11.10
N THR A 135 25.80 -10.10 11.30
CA THR A 135 25.01 -9.54 10.20
C THR A 135 25.50 -8.17 9.79
N ASN A 136 25.72 -7.97 8.48
CA ASN A 136 26.04 -6.67 7.93
C ASN A 136 24.80 -5.75 7.94
N LEU A 137 24.68 -4.94 8.99
CA LEU A 137 23.56 -4.01 9.17
C LEU A 137 23.50 -2.95 8.07
N ILE A 138 24.64 -2.43 7.60
CA ILE A 138 24.66 -1.37 6.56
C ILE A 138 24.04 -1.92 5.27
N ASN A 139 24.44 -3.13 4.87
CA ASN A 139 23.91 -3.78 3.67
C ASN A 139 22.40 -4.04 3.82
N GLY A 140 21.98 -4.60 4.96
CA GLY A 140 20.56 -4.87 5.24
C GLY A 140 19.70 -3.61 5.21
N CYS A 141 20.09 -2.57 5.94
CA CYS A 141 19.38 -1.28 5.96
C CYS A 141 19.33 -0.63 4.57
N SER A 142 20.41 -0.71 3.79
CA SER A 142 20.44 -0.15 2.44
C SER A 142 19.44 -0.84 1.52
N TRP A 143 19.34 -2.18 1.59
CA TRP A 143 18.34 -2.92 0.83
C TRP A 143 16.91 -2.61 1.26
N ILE A 144 16.65 -2.47 2.57
CA ILE A 144 15.33 -2.09 3.07
C ILE A 144 14.93 -0.72 2.52
N ALA A 145 15.81 0.27 2.59
CA ALA A 145 15.55 1.61 2.06
C ALA A 145 15.32 1.59 0.55
N PHE A 146 16.19 0.90 -0.20
CA PHE A 146 16.10 0.80 -1.65
C PHE A 146 14.79 0.13 -2.10
N LEU A 147 14.46 -1.03 -1.52
CA LEU A 147 13.22 -1.74 -1.83
C LEU A 147 11.98 -0.94 -1.40
N GLY A 148 12.06 -0.18 -0.31
CA GLY A 148 11.01 0.73 0.13
C GLY A 148 10.72 1.84 -0.90
N VAL A 149 11.76 2.45 -1.47
CA VAL A 149 11.62 3.45 -2.55
C VAL A 149 11.03 2.80 -3.81
N VAL A 150 11.57 1.66 -4.24
CA VAL A 150 11.06 0.93 -5.41
C VAL A 150 9.58 0.54 -5.22
N SER A 151 9.22 0.00 -4.06
CA SER A 151 7.84 -0.36 -3.73
C SER A 151 6.92 0.86 -3.75
N SER A 152 7.38 2.01 -3.27
CA SER A 152 6.60 3.26 -3.29
C SER A 152 6.36 3.75 -4.72
N LEU A 153 7.38 3.70 -5.58
CA LEU A 153 7.25 4.05 -7.00
C LEU A 153 6.30 3.11 -7.75
N LEU A 154 6.40 1.79 -7.51
CA LEU A 154 5.49 0.82 -8.08
C LEU A 154 4.06 1.03 -7.58
N GLY A 155 3.86 1.38 -6.31
CA GLY A 155 2.54 1.73 -5.78
C GLY A 155 1.93 2.95 -6.47
N GLY A 156 2.72 4.00 -6.68
CA GLY A 156 2.30 5.18 -7.46
C GLY A 156 1.90 4.82 -8.89
N LEU A 157 2.72 4.02 -9.58
CA LEU A 157 2.43 3.52 -10.94
C LEU A 157 1.26 2.55 -11.01
N MET A 158 0.92 1.88 -9.91
CA MET A 158 -0.22 0.96 -9.86
C MET A 158 -1.55 1.74 -9.83
N ILE A 159 -1.57 2.93 -9.24
CA ILE A 159 -2.79 3.72 -8.99
C ILE A 159 -2.94 4.85 -10.02
N MET A 160 -1.92 5.69 -10.20
CA MET A 160 -2.03 6.95 -10.96
C MET A 160 -2.47 6.78 -12.43
N PRO A 161 -1.95 5.80 -13.20
CA PRO A 161 -2.41 5.60 -14.56
C PRO A 161 -3.90 5.26 -14.65
N SER A 162 -4.40 4.43 -13.72
CA SER A 162 -5.82 4.07 -13.66
C SER A 162 -6.70 5.25 -13.24
N VAL A 163 -6.27 6.05 -12.25
CA VAL A 163 -6.95 7.29 -11.82
C VAL A 163 -7.21 8.22 -13.02
N PHE A 164 -6.17 8.49 -13.82
CA PHE A 164 -6.27 9.38 -14.97
C PHE A 164 -7.09 8.77 -16.12
N ALA A 165 -6.95 7.46 -16.37
CA ALA A 165 -7.76 6.77 -17.36
C ALA A 165 -9.26 6.80 -17.03
N PHE A 166 -9.58 6.84 -15.74
CA PHE A 166 -10.94 6.92 -15.22
C PHE A 166 -11.43 8.35 -14.98
N GLY A 167 -10.58 9.37 -15.19
CA GLY A 167 -10.95 10.77 -14.98
C GLY A 167 -11.22 11.14 -13.52
N LEU A 168 -10.63 10.38 -12.59
CA LEU A 168 -10.77 10.62 -11.15
C LEU A 168 -9.77 11.69 -10.67
N ASP A 169 -10.12 12.39 -9.59
CA ASP A 169 -9.25 13.39 -8.98
C ASP A 169 -8.09 12.71 -8.22
N PRO A 170 -6.82 12.94 -8.60
CA PRO A 170 -5.65 12.39 -7.91
C PRO A 170 -5.54 12.82 -6.44
N SER A 171 -6.22 13.89 -6.04
CA SER A 171 -6.22 14.45 -4.69
C SER A 171 -7.38 13.95 -3.81
N ALA A 172 -8.19 12.99 -4.27
CA ALA A 172 -9.38 12.47 -3.57
C ALA A 172 -9.08 11.69 -2.25
N GLY A 173 -7.81 11.59 -1.85
CA GLY A 173 -7.41 11.09 -0.54
C GLY A 173 -7.43 9.55 -0.40
N PRO A 174 -7.51 9.02 0.84
CA PRO A 174 -7.25 7.61 1.13
C PRO A 174 -8.22 6.61 0.49
N GLY A 175 -9.42 7.07 0.11
CA GLY A 175 -10.43 6.24 -0.55
C GLY A 175 -10.12 5.94 -2.02
N LEU A 176 -9.16 6.67 -2.63
CA LEU A 176 -8.87 6.60 -4.05
C LEU A 176 -8.55 5.17 -4.52
N THR A 177 -7.79 4.42 -3.72
CA THR A 177 -7.41 3.03 -4.03
C THR A 177 -8.56 2.02 -3.96
N PHE A 178 -9.69 2.41 -3.38
CA PHE A 178 -10.88 1.55 -3.28
C PHE A 178 -11.94 1.88 -4.34
N ILE A 179 -11.72 2.93 -5.14
CA ILE A 179 -12.64 3.41 -6.18
C ILE A 179 -12.03 3.40 -7.59
N THR A 180 -10.73 3.07 -7.68
CA THR A 180 -9.93 2.93 -8.92
C THR A 180 -9.66 1.47 -9.23
#